data_AF-A0A2W2GIB8-F1
#
_entry.id   AF-A0A2W2GIB8-F1
#
_cell.length_a   1.000
_cell.length_b   1.000
_cell.length_c   1.000
_cell.angle_alpha   90.00
_cell.angle_beta   90.00
_cell.angle_gamma   90.00
#
_symmetry.space_group_name_H-M   'P 1'
#
loop_
_entity.id
_entity.type
_entity.pdbx_description
1 polymer ?
#
loop_
_entity_poly.entity_id
_entity_poly.type
_entity_poly.pdbx_seq_one_letter_code
_entity_poly.pdbx_strand_id
1 'polypeptide(L)'
;MLTDPAAIRAALADYQNFGECIITDVGWAHYGTSIEVSFDYVWDGTRIRDDLGSRPHIVVVRALLVQEMHLSNALNPSMLEHPEKLNWGLSEVAQVVPVEDSDMARPYSHPSGLQSHHLAIRWEAERRIDMVAFGFELDDLSTK
;
A
#
# COMPACT_ATOMS: atom_id res chain seq x y z
N MET A 1 -1.87 -15.73 -4.89
CA MET A 1 -2.00 -15.43 -3.45
C MET A 1 -0.75 -15.76 -2.65
N LEU A 2 -0.25 -14.77 -1.90
CA LEU A 2 0.86 -14.83 -0.96
C LEU A 2 0.31 -14.85 0.48
N THR A 3 0.71 -15.85 1.26
CA THR A 3 0.32 -16.02 2.68
C THR A 3 1.51 -16.34 3.59
N ASP A 4 2.72 -16.38 3.03
CA ASP A 4 3.95 -16.53 3.81
C ASP A 4 4.58 -15.14 4.01
N PRO A 5 4.90 -14.72 5.25
CA PRO A 5 5.47 -13.40 5.50
C PRO A 5 6.77 -13.12 4.75
N ALA A 6 7.62 -14.12 4.54
CA ALA A 6 8.87 -13.93 3.79
C ALA A 6 8.60 -13.76 2.29
N ALA A 7 7.66 -14.52 1.74
CA ALA A 7 7.21 -14.36 0.35
C ALA A 7 6.53 -13.00 0.12
N ILE A 8 5.73 -12.51 1.07
CA ILE A 8 5.13 -11.17 1.02
C ILE A 8 6.24 -10.11 0.97
N ARG A 9 7.23 -10.18 1.87
CA ARG A 9 8.36 -9.24 1.88
C ARG A 9 9.16 -9.28 0.58
N ALA A 10 9.44 -10.47 0.07
CA ALA A 10 10.19 -10.62 -1.18
C ALA A 10 9.42 -9.99 -2.36
N ALA A 11 8.13 -10.27 -2.47
CA ALA A 11 7.29 -9.67 -3.50
C ALA A 11 7.25 -8.14 -3.41
N LEU A 12 7.08 -7.57 -2.21
CA LEU A 12 7.13 -6.11 -2.04
C LEU A 12 8.50 -5.54 -2.43
N ALA A 13 9.60 -6.23 -2.10
CA ALA A 13 10.95 -5.80 -2.42
C ALA A 13 11.24 -5.80 -3.93
N ASP A 14 10.67 -6.73 -4.69
CA ASP A 14 10.75 -6.75 -6.17
C ASP A 14 10.15 -5.47 -6.80
N TYR A 15 9.23 -4.84 -6.08
CA TYR A 15 8.56 -3.58 -6.42
C TYR A 15 9.11 -2.39 -5.60
N GLN A 16 10.34 -2.49 -5.06
CA GLN A 16 10.98 -1.45 -4.25
C GLN A 16 10.12 -0.96 -3.08
N ASN A 17 9.27 -1.82 -2.54
CA ASN A 17 8.28 -1.52 -1.51
C ASN A 17 7.35 -0.35 -1.89
N PHE A 18 7.13 -0.11 -3.19
CA PHE A 18 6.31 0.96 -3.73
C PHE A 18 6.72 2.37 -3.23
N GLY A 19 7.99 2.53 -2.87
CA GLY A 19 8.55 3.85 -2.56
C GLY A 19 8.48 4.75 -3.78
N GLU A 20 8.18 6.04 -3.56
CA GLU A 20 8.04 7.05 -4.63
C GLU A 20 6.87 6.78 -5.59
N CYS A 21 5.94 5.88 -5.25
CA CYS A 21 4.72 5.63 -6.02
C CYS A 21 3.56 6.48 -5.53
N ILE A 22 2.53 6.63 -6.37
CA ILE A 22 1.31 7.34 -5.99
C ILE A 22 0.14 6.38 -6.01
N ILE A 23 -0.68 6.45 -4.96
CA ILE A 23 -1.96 5.74 -4.96
C ILE A 23 -2.93 6.48 -5.86
N THR A 24 -3.39 5.81 -6.92
CA THR A 24 -4.36 6.36 -7.87
C THR A 24 -5.78 5.89 -7.60
N ASP A 25 -5.95 4.72 -6.97
CA ASP A 25 -7.25 4.19 -6.60
C ASP A 25 -7.18 3.26 -5.38
N VAL A 26 -8.27 3.24 -4.60
CA VAL A 26 -8.50 2.28 -3.51
C VAL A 26 -9.95 1.82 -3.59
N GLY A 27 -10.14 0.54 -3.89
CA GLY A 27 -11.47 0.02 -4.24
C GLY A 27 -11.78 -1.33 -3.60
N TRP A 28 -13.06 -1.59 -3.39
CA TRP A 28 -13.57 -2.91 -3.02
C TRP A 28 -13.62 -3.81 -4.25
N ALA A 29 -13.17 -5.05 -4.10
CA ALA A 29 -13.24 -6.09 -5.12
C ALA A 29 -13.84 -7.38 -4.55
N HIS A 30 -14.09 -8.35 -5.44
CA HIS A 30 -14.61 -9.69 -5.07
C HIS A 30 -15.79 -9.63 -4.09
N TYR A 31 -16.82 -8.86 -4.46
CA TYR A 31 -18.05 -8.69 -3.66
C TYR A 31 -17.80 -8.14 -2.25
N GLY A 32 -16.79 -7.31 -2.07
CA GLY A 32 -16.46 -6.65 -0.79
C GLY A 32 -15.57 -7.48 0.13
N THR A 33 -15.07 -8.63 -0.33
CA THR A 33 -14.14 -9.46 0.45
C THR A 33 -12.68 -9.09 0.25
N SER A 34 -12.38 -8.25 -0.75
CA SER A 34 -11.03 -7.83 -1.08
C SER A 34 -10.95 -6.31 -1.22
N ILE A 35 -9.76 -5.77 -0.95
CA ILE A 35 -9.42 -4.37 -1.22
C ILE A 35 -8.27 -4.35 -2.23
N GLU A 36 -8.41 -3.54 -3.27
CA GLU A 36 -7.36 -3.28 -4.25
C GLU A 36 -6.81 -1.87 -4.05
N VAL A 37 -5.48 -1.75 -4.04
CA VAL A 37 -4.77 -0.47 -4.02
C VAL A 37 -3.92 -0.39 -5.28
N SER A 38 -4.19 0.61 -6.11
CA SER A 38 -3.46 0.84 -7.36
C SER A 38 -2.36 1.86 -7.15
N PHE A 39 -1.13 1.49 -7.51
CA PHE A 39 0.06 2.33 -7.43
C PHE A 39 0.56 2.68 -8.81
N ASP A 40 0.71 3.97 -9.12
CA ASP A 40 1.39 4.45 -10.32
C ASP A 40 2.85 4.80 -10.00
N TYR A 41 3.78 4.18 -10.73
CA TYR A 41 5.21 4.50 -10.65
C TYR A 41 5.47 5.77 -11.44
N VAL A 42 5.79 6.87 -10.75
CA VAL A 42 5.96 8.18 -11.39
C VAL A 42 7.42 8.54 -11.69
N TRP A 43 8.38 7.76 -11.17
CA TRP A 43 9.82 7.98 -11.35
C TRP A 43 10.48 6.93 -12.28
N ASP A 44 11.47 7.38 -13.07
CA ASP A 44 12.42 6.58 -13.85
C ASP A 44 13.83 6.91 -13.33
N GLY A 45 14.27 6.15 -12.32
CA GLY A 45 15.50 6.42 -11.60
C GLY A 45 15.41 7.72 -10.79
N THR A 46 16.10 8.77 -11.23
CA THR A 46 16.18 10.07 -10.51
C THR A 46 15.29 11.16 -11.10
N ARG A 47 14.48 10.84 -12.09
CA ARG A 47 13.61 11.80 -12.79
C ARG A 47 12.18 11.32 -12.82
N ILE A 48 11.24 12.26 -12.82
CA ILE A 48 9.84 11.95 -13.13
C ILE A 48 9.78 11.43 -14.58
N ARG A 49 8.94 10.43 -14.81
CA ARG A 49 8.76 9.82 -16.13
C ARG A 49 8.23 10.83 -17.15
N ASP A 50 8.86 10.82 -18.33
CA ASP A 50 8.49 11.70 -19.44
C ASP A 50 7.07 11.39 -19.99
N ASP A 51 6.58 10.16 -19.78
CA ASP A 51 5.27 9.68 -20.25
C ASP A 51 4.19 9.66 -19.15
N LEU A 52 4.44 10.28 -17.99
CA LEU A 52 3.51 10.36 -16.87
C LEU A 52 2.13 10.87 -17.32
N GLY A 53 1.07 10.14 -16.94
CA GLY A 53 -0.31 10.42 -17.33
C GLY A 53 -0.72 9.96 -18.73
N SER A 54 0.23 9.77 -19.66
CA SER A 54 -0.06 9.23 -21.00
C SER A 54 0.04 7.69 -21.06
N ARG A 55 0.91 7.12 -20.22
CA ARG A 55 1.08 5.67 -20.08
C ARG A 55 1.30 5.31 -18.61
N PRO A 56 0.23 5.10 -17.83
CA PRO A 56 0.36 4.73 -16.41
C PRO A 56 1.17 3.43 -16.25
N HIS A 57 2.04 3.37 -15.24
CA HIS A 57 2.71 2.13 -14.84
C HIS A 57 2.07 1.67 -13.55
N ILE A 58 0.96 0.97 -13.68
CA ILE A 58 0.14 0.58 -12.54
C ILE A 58 0.53 -0.81 -12.05
N VAL A 59 0.86 -0.90 -10.78
CA VAL A 59 0.91 -2.16 -10.04
C VAL A 59 -0.19 -2.14 -8.98
N VAL A 60 -0.98 -3.21 -8.92
CA VAL A 60 -2.09 -3.34 -7.97
C VAL A 60 -1.69 -4.29 -6.85
N VAL A 61 -1.81 -3.84 -5.61
CA VAL A 61 -1.77 -4.71 -4.43
C VAL A 61 -3.20 -5.06 -4.05
N ARG A 62 -3.55 -6.34 -4.14
CA ARG A 62 -4.86 -6.85 -3.71
C ARG A 62 -4.73 -7.56 -2.38
N ALA A 63 -5.42 -7.05 -1.37
CA ALA A 63 -5.61 -7.69 -0.08
C ALA A 63 -6.86 -8.58 -0.13
N LEU A 64 -6.70 -9.87 0.15
CA LEU A 64 -7.74 -10.91 0.03
C LEU A 64 -8.30 -11.30 1.40
N LEU A 65 -9.63 -11.48 1.47
CA LEU A 65 -10.36 -11.82 2.69
C LEU A 65 -10.02 -10.83 3.83
N VAL A 66 -10.16 -9.54 3.51
CA VAL A 66 -9.84 -8.43 4.41
C VAL A 66 -10.69 -8.53 5.67
N GLN A 67 -10.04 -8.46 6.82
CA GLN A 67 -10.66 -8.47 8.13
C GLN A 67 -10.88 -7.04 8.65
N GLU A 68 -9.93 -6.14 8.39
CA GLU A 68 -9.93 -4.78 8.90
C GLU A 68 -9.10 -3.86 7.98
N MET A 69 -9.54 -2.60 7.84
CA MET A 69 -8.80 -1.54 7.14
C MET A 69 -8.92 -0.23 7.92
N HIS A 70 -7.78 0.41 8.20
CA HIS A 70 -7.72 1.73 8.82
C HIS A 70 -7.02 2.73 7.89
N LEU A 71 -7.56 3.95 7.85
CA LEU A 71 -6.94 5.09 7.19
C LEU A 71 -6.68 6.18 8.23
N SER A 72 -5.40 6.50 8.44
CA SER A 72 -4.98 7.69 9.16
C SER A 72 -4.47 8.71 8.17
N ASN A 73 -5.11 9.88 8.10
CA ASN A 73 -4.66 11.00 7.28
C ASN A 73 -4.20 12.17 8.17
N ALA A 74 -3.41 11.87 9.20
CA ALA A 74 -2.97 12.84 10.18
C ALA A 74 -1.90 13.78 9.60
N LEU A 75 -2.26 15.05 9.40
CA LEU A 75 -1.34 16.12 9.03
C LEU A 75 -0.62 16.64 10.29
N ASN A 76 0.68 16.89 10.20
CA ASN A 76 1.43 17.47 11.30
C ASN A 76 1.12 18.99 11.46
N PRO A 77 1.44 19.63 12.60
CA PRO A 77 1.14 21.05 12.80
C PRO A 77 1.72 21.97 11.72
N SER A 78 2.93 21.71 11.24
CA SER A 78 3.55 22.52 10.19
C SER A 78 2.80 22.45 8.86
N MET A 79 2.26 21.28 8.51
CA MET A 79 1.41 21.07 7.33
C MET A 79 0.09 21.82 7.43
N LEU A 80 -0.49 21.91 8.64
CA LEU A 80 -1.72 22.64 8.90
C LEU A 80 -1.52 24.16 8.89
N GLU A 81 -0.37 24.62 9.38
CA GLU A 81 0.00 26.05 9.41
C GLU A 81 0.39 26.58 8.03
N HIS A 82 0.92 25.73 7.16
CA HIS A 82 1.40 26.09 5.83
C HIS A 82 0.86 25.16 4.73
N PRO A 83 -0.47 25.12 4.51
CA PRO A 83 -1.08 24.24 3.51
C PRO A 83 -0.58 24.52 2.09
N GLU A 84 -0.12 25.74 1.80
CA GLU A 84 0.49 26.12 0.52
C GLU A 84 1.84 25.45 0.24
N LYS A 85 2.51 24.93 1.27
CA LYS A 85 3.77 24.20 1.14
C LYS A 85 3.56 22.71 0.91
N LEU A 86 2.32 22.22 0.98
CA LEU A 86 1.98 20.85 0.63
C LEU A 86 2.16 20.68 -0.88
N ASN A 87 3.22 19.98 -1.26
CA ASN A 87 3.53 19.71 -2.66
C ASN A 87 3.28 18.23 -2.99
N TRP A 88 3.56 17.89 -4.25
CA TRP A 88 3.39 16.55 -4.79
C TRP A 88 4.12 15.46 -4.00
N GLY A 89 5.27 15.77 -3.39
CA GLY A 89 6.05 14.80 -2.61
C GLY A 89 5.29 14.22 -1.43
N LEU A 90 4.26 14.90 -0.94
CA LEU A 90 3.40 14.35 0.11
C LEU A 90 2.40 13.31 -0.39
N SER A 91 2.15 13.23 -1.69
CA SER A 91 1.30 12.19 -2.28
C SER A 91 2.06 10.89 -2.50
N GLU A 92 3.39 10.94 -2.47
CA GLU A 92 4.27 9.81 -2.70
C GLU A 92 4.32 8.90 -1.48
N VAL A 93 4.07 7.61 -1.73
CA VAL A 93 4.19 6.56 -0.74
C VAL A 93 5.65 6.43 -0.37
N ALA A 94 5.94 6.50 0.93
CA ALA A 94 7.29 6.30 1.45
C ALA A 94 7.68 4.82 1.40
N GLN A 95 6.75 3.93 1.80
CA GLN A 95 6.93 2.48 1.72
C GLN A 95 5.63 1.72 1.99
N VAL A 96 5.57 0.50 1.47
CA VAL A 96 4.60 -0.54 1.80
C VAL A 96 5.32 -1.69 2.49
N VAL A 97 4.95 -2.00 3.73
CA VAL A 97 5.67 -2.97 4.56
C VAL A 97 4.72 -3.88 5.34
N PRO A 98 5.08 -5.15 5.55
CA PRO A 98 4.37 -5.98 6.50
C PRO A 98 4.71 -5.54 7.92
N VAL A 99 3.71 -5.57 8.80
CA VAL A 99 3.87 -5.24 10.22
C VAL A 99 3.91 -6.53 11.03
N GLU A 100 5.09 -6.81 11.60
CA GLU A 100 5.30 -7.94 12.51
C GLU A 100 4.67 -7.66 13.88
N ASP A 101 4.27 -8.72 14.59
CA ASP A 101 3.65 -8.65 15.93
C ASP A 101 2.46 -7.67 16.04
N SER A 102 1.72 -7.51 14.94
CA SER A 102 0.64 -6.54 14.80
C SER A 102 -0.49 -6.76 15.82
N ASP A 103 -0.72 -5.77 16.68
CA ASP A 103 -1.89 -5.71 17.55
C ASP A 103 -3.21 -5.75 16.76
N MET A 104 -3.23 -5.17 15.57
CA MET A 104 -4.40 -5.14 14.68
C MET A 104 -4.68 -6.52 14.05
N ALA A 105 -3.66 -7.34 13.82
CA ALA A 105 -3.83 -8.70 13.29
C ALA A 105 -4.09 -9.75 14.38
N ARG A 106 -3.75 -9.44 15.64
CA ARG A 106 -3.85 -10.37 16.76
C ARG A 106 -5.27 -10.94 16.98
N PRO A 107 -6.37 -10.16 16.87
CA PRO A 107 -7.73 -10.69 17.02
C PRO A 107 -8.08 -11.77 15.98
N TYR A 108 -7.42 -11.74 14.83
CA TYR A 108 -7.65 -12.64 13.69
C TYR A 108 -6.63 -13.78 13.61
N SER A 109 -5.74 -13.89 14.60
CA SER A 109 -4.73 -14.94 14.70
C SER A 109 -5.25 -16.07 15.59
N HIS A 110 -5.72 -17.16 14.98
CA HIS A 110 -6.22 -18.33 15.71
C HIS A 110 -5.15 -19.43 15.85
N PRO A 111 -4.99 -20.06 17.03
CA PRO A 111 -3.98 -21.13 17.25
C PRO A 111 -4.12 -22.36 16.35
N SER A 112 -5.33 -22.61 15.83
CA SER A 112 -5.63 -23.70 14.89
C SER A 112 -6.07 -23.18 13.52
N GLY A 113 -5.99 -21.87 13.30
CA GLY A 113 -6.56 -21.19 12.15
C GLY A 113 -5.49 -20.68 11.19
N LEU A 114 -5.98 -20.24 10.04
CA LEU A 114 -5.22 -19.51 9.05
C LEU A 114 -4.74 -18.18 9.64
N GLN A 115 -3.45 -17.87 9.46
CA GLN A 115 -2.86 -16.64 9.97
C GLN A 115 -3.27 -15.45 9.07
N SER A 116 -3.70 -14.35 9.69
CA SER A 116 -3.89 -13.07 9.00
C SER A 116 -2.61 -12.23 9.09
N HIS A 117 -2.43 -11.36 8.10
CA HIS A 117 -1.25 -10.52 7.93
C HIS A 117 -1.65 -9.06 7.92
N HIS A 118 -0.80 -8.21 8.51
CA HIS A 118 -0.97 -6.76 8.48
C HIS A 118 0.01 -6.16 7.47
N LEU A 119 -0.51 -5.43 6.49
CA LEU A 119 0.25 -4.60 5.56
C LEU A 119 -0.02 -3.12 5.83
N ALA A 120 1.04 -2.33 5.98
CA ALA A 120 0.97 -0.89 6.18
C ALA A 120 1.55 -0.17 4.96
N ILE A 121 0.75 0.73 4.38
CA ILE A 121 1.15 1.69 3.35
C ILE A 121 1.38 3.02 4.04
N ARG A 122 2.59 3.57 3.96
CA ARG A 122 3.02 4.74 4.74
C ARG A 122 3.43 5.88 3.82
N TRP A 123 3.08 7.10 4.20
CA TRP A 123 3.61 8.34 3.63
C TRP A 123 4.55 9.01 4.66
N GLU A 124 5.04 10.19 4.34
CA GLU A 124 5.60 11.09 5.35
C GLU A 124 4.58 11.41 6.47
N ALA A 125 5.11 11.77 7.64
CA ALA A 125 4.34 12.01 8.87
C ALA A 125 3.52 10.77 9.32
N GLU A 126 2.36 11.00 9.95
CA GLU A 126 1.52 9.96 10.56
C GLU A 126 0.40 9.47 9.60
N ARG A 127 0.63 9.63 8.29
CA ARG A 127 -0.30 9.23 7.24
C ARG A 127 -0.05 7.78 6.84
N ARG A 128 -1.08 6.94 6.93
CA ARG A 128 -0.99 5.52 6.59
C ARG A 128 -2.34 4.89 6.25
N ILE A 129 -2.28 3.84 5.44
CA ILE A 129 -3.35 2.86 5.28
C ILE A 129 -2.86 1.55 5.88
N ASP A 130 -3.64 0.97 6.76
CA ASP A 130 -3.39 -0.33 7.37
C ASP A 130 -4.45 -1.31 6.92
N MET A 131 -4.03 -2.49 6.49
CA MET A 131 -4.92 -3.57 6.07
C MET A 131 -4.54 -4.86 6.77
N VAL A 132 -5.51 -5.52 7.37
CA VAL A 132 -5.40 -6.89 7.88
C VAL A 132 -6.15 -7.81 6.94
N ALA A 133 -5.47 -8.78 6.37
CA ALA A 133 -6.01 -9.69 5.35
C ALA A 133 -5.41 -11.08 5.48
N PHE A 134 -6.07 -12.09 4.90
CA PHE A 134 -5.54 -13.46 4.90
C PHE A 134 -4.36 -13.63 3.94
N GLY A 135 -4.37 -12.91 2.81
CA GLY A 135 -3.30 -13.01 1.83
C GLY A 135 -3.28 -11.82 0.89
N PHE A 136 -2.22 -11.74 0.09
CA PHE A 136 -2.02 -10.65 -0.86
C PHE A 136 -1.69 -11.14 -2.26
N GLU A 137 -1.99 -10.32 -3.26
CA GLU A 137 -1.57 -10.50 -4.65
C GLU A 137 -1.03 -9.18 -5.19
N LEU A 138 -0.05 -9.28 -6.09
CA LEU A 138 0.55 -8.15 -6.76
C LEU A 138 0.42 -8.38 -8.26
N ASP A 139 -0.29 -7.49 -8.95
CA ASP A 139 -0.52 -7.56 -10.38
C ASP A 139 0.07 -6.33 -11.08
N ASP A 140 1.04 -6.54 -11.96
CA ASP A 140 1.57 -5.49 -12.84
C ASP A 140 0.69 -5.36 -14.08
N LEU A 141 0.06 -4.19 -14.24
CA LEU A 141 -0.82 -3.88 -15.36
C LEU A 141 -0.11 -3.09 -16.47
N SER A 142 1.17 -2.73 -16.30
CA SER A 142 1.93 -1.94 -17.27
C SER A 142 2.26 -2.66 -18.57
N THR A 143 2.13 -4.00 -18.58
CA THR A 143 2.46 -4.86 -19.72
C THR A 143 1.26 -5.22 -20.60
N LYS A 144 0.06 -4.69 -20.31
CA LYS A 144 -1.16 -4.92 -21.11
C LYS A 144 -1.42 -3.76 -22.06
#